data_AF-B9DPP9-F1
#
_entry.id   AF-B9DPP9-F1
#
_cell.length_a   1.000
_cell.length_b   1.000
_cell.length_c   1.000
_cell.angle_alpha   90.00
_cell.angle_beta   90.00
_cell.angle_gamma   90.00
#
_symmetry.space_group_name_H-M   'P 1'
#
loop_
_entity.id
_entity.type
_entity.pdbx_description
1 polymer ?
#
loop_
_entity_poly.entity_id
_entity_poly.type
_entity_poly.pdbx_seq_one_letter_code
_entity_poly.pdbx_strand_id
1 'polypeptide(L)'
;MPEETWDYDKENRVIMDTRPLYASKLMNLRTHKDWEALPADTKIGNVHLKTIRLKEVKNFYLKYFGLEESSYVNSSSLFMASGGYHHHLAVNHWMSSMKRMESSETYGLSFIDYHYPETAHKWIKGPDGIEFRFNYLGA
;
A
#
# COMPACT_ATOMS: atom_id res chain seq x y z
N MET A 1 -4.10 -9.30 -13.32
CA MET A 1 -3.90 -9.19 -14.78
C MET A 1 -2.40 -9.23 -15.01
N PRO A 2 -1.87 -10.09 -15.91
CA PRO A 2 -0.49 -9.97 -16.38
C PRO A 2 -0.21 -8.55 -16.90
N GLU A 3 1.01 -8.04 -16.74
CA GLU A 3 1.38 -6.66 -17.10
C GLU A 3 1.07 -6.36 -18.58
N GLU A 4 1.24 -7.35 -19.45
CA GLU A 4 1.01 -7.28 -20.89
C GLU A 4 -0.46 -7.01 -21.26
N THR A 5 -1.38 -7.12 -20.28
CA THR A 5 -2.82 -6.94 -20.46
C THR A 5 -3.34 -5.66 -19.78
N TRP A 6 -2.46 -4.77 -19.32
CA TRP A 6 -2.86 -3.53 -18.67
C TRP A 6 -3.16 -2.44 -19.67
N ASP A 7 -4.23 -1.69 -19.40
CA ASP A 7 -4.57 -0.46 -20.12
C ASP A 7 -3.94 0.74 -19.42
N TYR A 8 -3.48 1.72 -20.22
CA TYR A 8 -2.83 2.94 -19.74
C TYR A 8 -3.61 4.18 -20.19
N ASP A 9 -3.61 5.21 -19.35
CA ASP A 9 -4.17 6.51 -19.70
C ASP A 9 -3.18 7.39 -20.50
N LYS A 10 -3.62 8.59 -20.89
CA LYS A 10 -2.80 9.57 -21.63
C LYS A 10 -1.54 10.06 -20.90
N GLU A 11 -1.48 9.85 -19.58
CA GLU A 11 -0.35 10.20 -18.70
C GLU A 11 0.50 8.95 -18.37
N ASN A 12 0.30 7.85 -19.11
CA ASN A 12 0.99 6.56 -18.96
C ASN A 12 0.80 5.91 -17.59
N ARG A 13 -0.36 6.13 -16.96
CA ARG A 13 -0.73 5.48 -15.69
C ARG A 13 -1.63 4.28 -15.94
N VAL A 14 -1.49 3.25 -15.13
CA VAL A 14 -2.34 2.05 -15.20
C VAL A 14 -3.79 2.44 -14.86
N ILE A 15 -4.73 2.04 -15.72
CA ILE A 15 -6.16 2.22 -15.49
C ILE A 15 -6.63 1.09 -14.58
N MET A 16 -7.15 1.45 -13.39
CA MET A 16 -7.70 0.47 -12.45
C MET A 16 -9.22 0.39 -12.59
N ASP A 17 -9.77 -0.76 -12.19
CA ASP A 17 -11.20 -1.04 -12.21
C ASP A 17 -11.64 -1.60 -10.83
N THR A 18 -12.91 -1.40 -10.48
CA THR A 18 -13.53 -1.95 -9.26
C THR A 18 -14.62 -2.93 -9.67
N ARG A 19 -14.24 -4.20 -9.81
CA ARG A 19 -15.16 -5.27 -10.19
C ARG A 19 -15.71 -6.02 -8.98
N PRO A 20 -16.99 -6.43 -8.98
CA PRO A 20 -17.52 -7.29 -7.94
C PRO A 20 -16.73 -8.60 -7.81
N LEU A 21 -16.41 -8.97 -6.57
CA LEU A 21 -15.76 -10.24 -6.26
C LEU A 21 -16.79 -11.37 -6.28
N TYR A 22 -16.54 -12.46 -7.01
CA TYR A 22 -17.43 -13.61 -7.02
C TYR A 22 -17.23 -14.50 -5.77
N ALA A 23 -17.72 -14.02 -4.62
CA ALA A 23 -17.48 -14.63 -3.31
C ALA A 23 -17.82 -16.13 -3.24
N SER A 24 -18.97 -16.56 -3.79
CA SER A 24 -19.37 -17.97 -3.78
C SER A 24 -18.37 -18.88 -4.49
N LYS A 25 -17.78 -18.43 -5.59
CA LYS A 25 -16.75 -19.19 -6.31
C LYS A 25 -15.50 -19.37 -5.46
N LEU A 26 -15.07 -18.32 -4.75
CA LEU A 26 -13.92 -18.39 -3.83
C LEU A 26 -14.18 -19.33 -2.66
N MET A 27 -15.39 -19.32 -2.10
CA MET A 27 -15.77 -20.22 -1.01
C MET A 27 -15.69 -21.69 -1.41
N ASN A 28 -15.91 -22.03 -2.68
CA ASN A 28 -15.75 -23.40 -3.19
C ASN A 28 -14.29 -23.82 -3.40
N LEU A 29 -13.35 -22.88 -3.43
CA LEU A 29 -11.91 -23.14 -3.54
C LEU A 29 -11.22 -23.28 -2.17
N ARG A 30 -11.95 -23.07 -1.06
CA ARG A 30 -11.38 -23.15 0.28
C ARG A 30 -10.90 -24.57 0.58
N THR A 31 -9.83 -24.67 1.34
CA THR A 31 -9.38 -25.93 1.92
C THR A 31 -9.98 -26.08 3.32
N HIS A 32 -10.14 -27.33 3.78
CA HIS A 32 -10.49 -27.64 5.17
C HIS A 32 -9.26 -27.88 6.06
N LYS A 33 -8.04 -27.70 5.52
CA LYS A 33 -6.83 -27.73 6.32
C LYS A 33 -6.76 -26.46 7.15
N ASP A 34 -6.34 -26.61 8.39
CA ASP A 34 -6.05 -25.47 9.24
C ASP A 34 -4.89 -24.66 8.67
N TRP A 35 -4.91 -23.35 8.93
CA TRP A 35 -3.79 -22.49 8.59
C TRP A 35 -2.64 -22.76 9.56
N GLU A 36 -1.48 -23.13 9.02
CA GLU A 36 -0.28 -23.37 9.83
C GLU A 36 0.59 -22.10 9.90
N ALA A 37 1.09 -21.65 8.75
CA ALA A 37 1.92 -20.47 8.60
C ALA A 37 1.98 -20.00 7.14
N LEU A 38 2.52 -18.81 6.92
CA LEU A 38 2.98 -18.40 5.60
C LEU A 38 4.32 -19.07 5.27
N PRO A 39 4.57 -19.48 4.01
CA PRO A 39 5.89 -19.92 3.57
C PRO A 39 6.97 -18.87 3.89
N ALA A 40 8.17 -19.31 4.28
CA ALA A 40 9.26 -18.42 4.69
C ALA A 40 9.64 -17.40 3.61
N ASP A 41 9.56 -17.77 2.33
CA ASP A 41 9.91 -16.92 1.20
C ASP A 41 8.77 -15.99 0.74
N THR A 42 7.67 -15.93 1.50
CA THR A 42 6.53 -15.06 1.17
C THR A 42 6.96 -13.59 1.19
N LYS A 43 6.61 -12.87 0.12
CA LYS A 43 6.83 -11.42 0.00
C LYS A 43 5.50 -10.69 -0.04
N ILE A 44 5.44 -9.54 0.63
CA ILE A 44 4.31 -8.60 0.48
C ILE A 44 4.46 -7.90 -0.86
N GLY A 45 3.50 -8.10 -1.77
CA GLY A 45 3.53 -7.48 -3.09
C GLY A 45 3.08 -6.01 -3.08
N ASN A 46 2.03 -5.70 -2.31
CA ASN A 46 1.56 -4.33 -2.12
C ASN A 46 0.85 -4.14 -0.76
N VAL A 47 0.74 -2.88 -0.33
CA VAL A 47 0.06 -2.46 0.90
C VAL A 47 -0.88 -1.31 0.61
N HIS A 48 -2.09 -1.36 1.19
CA HIS A 48 -3.08 -0.28 1.14
C HIS A 48 -3.28 0.30 2.52
N LEU A 49 -3.09 1.61 2.66
CA LEU A 49 -3.26 2.33 3.92
C LEU A 49 -4.39 3.32 3.84
N LYS A 50 -5.12 3.43 4.95
CA LYS A 50 -6.08 4.50 5.15
C LYS A 50 -5.36 5.75 5.65
N THR A 51 -5.67 6.91 5.09
CA THR A 51 -4.98 8.16 5.39
C THR A 51 -5.95 9.34 5.54
N ILE A 52 -5.42 10.51 5.90
CA ILE A 52 -6.15 11.79 5.92
C ILE A 52 -6.34 12.31 4.48
N ARG A 53 -6.72 13.58 4.28
CA ARG A 53 -6.92 14.10 2.92
C ARG A 53 -5.62 14.01 2.10
N LEU A 54 -5.70 13.55 0.86
CA LEU A 54 -4.51 13.31 0.02
C LEU A 54 -3.59 14.53 -0.11
N LYS A 55 -4.16 15.73 -0.21
CA LYS A 55 -3.39 16.98 -0.31
C LYS A 55 -2.41 17.20 0.87
N GLU A 56 -2.68 16.58 2.02
CA GLU A 56 -1.86 16.71 3.23
C GLU A 56 -0.76 15.63 3.31
N VAL A 57 -0.92 14.52 2.60
CA VAL A 57 0.00 13.37 2.70
C VAL A 57 0.79 13.09 1.43
N LYS A 58 0.32 13.54 0.26
CA LYS A 58 0.90 13.20 -1.05
C LYS A 58 2.40 13.48 -1.11
N ASN A 59 2.81 14.69 -0.75
CA ASN A 59 4.22 15.08 -0.76
C ASN A 59 5.05 14.28 0.26
N PHE A 60 4.47 13.88 1.39
CA PHE A 60 5.15 13.04 2.36
C PHE A 60 5.45 11.66 1.76
N TYR A 61 4.42 10.98 1.24
CA TYR A 61 4.58 9.62 0.72
C TYR A 61 5.52 9.59 -0.50
N LEU A 62 5.34 10.47 -1.48
CA LEU A 62 6.22 10.50 -2.67
C LEU A 62 7.69 10.78 -2.28
N LYS A 63 7.93 11.73 -1.36
CA LYS A 63 9.28 12.09 -0.93
C LYS A 63 9.98 10.98 -0.13
N TYR A 64 9.29 10.38 0.83
CA TYR A 64 9.93 9.48 1.79
C TYR A 64 9.98 8.02 1.34
N PHE A 65 9.18 7.61 0.36
CA PHE A 65 9.18 6.24 -0.18
C PHE A 65 9.98 6.12 -1.49
N GLY A 66 10.34 7.24 -2.13
CA GLY A 66 11.06 7.24 -3.40
C GLY A 66 10.26 6.56 -4.52
N LEU A 67 8.93 6.60 -4.43
CA LEU A 67 8.01 6.02 -5.40
C LEU A 67 7.35 7.13 -6.21
N GLU A 68 6.89 6.75 -7.40
CA GLU A 68 6.19 7.64 -8.33
C GLU A 68 4.71 7.29 -8.40
N GLU A 69 3.89 8.26 -8.80
CA GLU A 69 2.46 8.02 -9.08
C GLU A 69 2.32 7.00 -10.22
N SER A 70 1.62 5.90 -9.96
CA SER A 70 1.55 4.75 -10.89
C SER A 70 0.17 4.52 -11.49
N SER A 71 -0.89 4.88 -10.77
CA SER A 71 -2.27 4.67 -11.20
C SER A 71 -3.16 5.85 -10.80
N TYR A 72 -4.20 6.10 -11.59
CA TYR A 72 -5.23 7.09 -11.29
C TYR A 72 -6.60 6.42 -11.25
N VAL A 73 -7.30 6.56 -10.13
CA VAL A 73 -8.65 6.01 -9.94
C VAL A 73 -9.64 7.12 -9.62
N ASN A 74 -9.27 8.01 -8.70
CA ASN A 74 -10.06 9.17 -8.31
C ASN A 74 -9.21 10.14 -7.48
N SER A 75 -9.77 11.30 -7.14
CA SER A 75 -9.16 12.28 -6.23
C SER A 75 -9.02 11.82 -4.78
N SER A 76 -9.38 10.57 -4.45
CA SER A 76 -9.40 10.03 -3.09
C SER A 76 -8.45 8.87 -2.83
N SER A 77 -7.65 8.51 -3.82
CA SER A 77 -6.60 7.50 -3.72
C SER A 77 -5.31 7.97 -4.41
N LEU A 78 -4.18 7.56 -3.85
CA LEU A 78 -2.84 7.77 -4.39
C LEU A 78 -2.18 6.39 -4.48
N PHE A 79 -1.82 5.99 -5.69
CA PHE A 79 -1.14 4.73 -5.98
C PHE A 79 0.30 5.00 -6.37
N MET A 80 1.24 4.27 -5.77
CA MET A 80 2.66 4.54 -5.90
C MET A 80 3.44 3.26 -6.20
N ALA A 81 4.38 3.36 -7.13
CA ALA A 81 5.22 2.26 -7.56
C ALA A 81 6.61 2.73 -7.99
N SER A 82 7.47 1.76 -8.29
CA SER A 82 8.72 1.96 -9.04
C SER A 82 8.69 1.06 -10.28
N GLY A 83 9.50 1.39 -11.29
CA GLY A 83 9.70 0.54 -12.47
C GLY A 83 8.45 0.28 -13.32
N GLY A 84 7.45 1.16 -13.29
CA GLY A 84 6.22 1.01 -14.08
C GLY A 84 5.18 0.01 -13.54
N TYR A 85 5.41 -0.55 -12.35
CA TYR A 85 4.47 -1.50 -11.73
C TYR A 85 3.13 -0.85 -11.32
N HIS A 86 2.06 -1.63 -11.20
CA HIS A 86 0.71 -1.11 -10.93
C HIS A 86 0.58 -0.38 -9.57
N HIS A 87 1.18 -0.91 -8.50
CA HIS A 87 1.49 -0.22 -7.24
C HIS A 87 2.17 -1.15 -6.24
N HIS A 88 3.07 -0.59 -5.44
CA HIS A 88 3.59 -1.21 -4.21
C HIS A 88 2.89 -0.65 -2.98
N LEU A 89 2.56 0.65 -2.99
CA LEU A 89 1.91 1.33 -1.89
C LEU A 89 0.72 2.13 -2.41
N ALA A 90 -0.44 1.94 -1.82
CA ALA A 90 -1.61 2.76 -2.05
C ALA A 90 -2.04 3.42 -0.74
N VAL A 91 -2.43 4.69 -0.81
CA VAL A 91 -3.07 5.38 0.30
C VAL A 91 -4.40 5.97 -0.14
N ASN A 92 -5.44 5.81 0.67
CA ASN A 92 -6.77 6.32 0.36
C ASN A 92 -7.45 6.89 1.61
N HIS A 93 -8.36 7.83 1.40
CA HIS A 93 -9.17 8.40 2.48
C HIS A 93 -10.65 8.05 2.31
N TRP A 94 -10.92 6.89 1.70
CA TRP A 94 -12.27 6.40 1.50
C TRP A 94 -12.95 6.20 2.86
N MET A 95 -14.19 6.67 2.97
CA MET A 95 -15.05 6.52 4.16
C MET A 95 -14.56 7.23 5.45
N SER A 96 -13.33 7.76 5.51
CA SER A 96 -12.87 8.65 6.59
C SER A 96 -11.54 9.30 6.20
N SER A 97 -11.35 10.54 6.66
CA SER A 97 -10.10 11.31 6.50
C SER A 97 -9.55 11.76 7.85
N MET A 98 -9.78 10.96 8.88
CA MET A 98 -9.30 11.24 10.23
C MET A 98 -7.87 10.76 10.41
N LYS A 99 -7.09 11.55 11.15
CA LYS A 99 -5.75 11.16 11.57
C LYS A 99 -5.85 9.94 12.47
N ARG A 100 -4.91 9.00 12.33
CA ARG A 100 -4.79 7.87 13.23
C ARG A 100 -4.61 8.39 14.66
N MET A 101 -5.40 7.81 15.57
CA MET A 101 -5.25 8.00 17.00
C MET A 101 -4.71 6.69 17.59
N GLU A 102 -3.70 6.79 18.44
CA GLU A 102 -3.27 5.63 19.21
C GLU A 102 -4.33 5.30 20.26
N SER A 103 -4.51 4.00 20.50
CA SER A 103 -5.48 3.48 21.44
C SER A 103 -4.87 2.27 22.13
N SER A 104 -4.84 2.29 23.47
CA SER A 104 -4.42 1.14 24.28
C SER A 104 -5.44 -0.01 24.27
N GLU A 105 -6.67 0.28 23.84
CA GLU A 105 -7.82 -0.63 23.96
C GLU A 105 -8.12 -1.38 22.67
N THR A 106 -7.40 -1.11 21.57
CA THR A 106 -7.69 -1.69 20.25
C THR A 106 -6.42 -2.18 19.57
N TYR A 107 -6.49 -3.35 18.94
CA TYR A 107 -5.45 -3.82 18.03
C TYR A 107 -5.43 -3.00 16.73
N GLY A 108 -4.25 -2.85 16.14
CA GLY A 108 -4.07 -2.14 14.89
C GLY A 108 -2.66 -2.31 14.32
N LEU A 109 -2.42 -1.66 13.18
CA LEU A 109 -1.08 -1.54 12.60
C LEU A 109 -0.15 -0.90 13.62
N SER A 110 0.99 -1.49 13.97
CA SER A 110 1.93 -0.82 14.89
C SER A 110 2.70 0.26 14.13
N PHE A 111 3.59 -0.14 13.23
CA PHE A 111 4.36 0.72 12.33
C PHE A 111 4.61 -0.03 11.01
N ILE A 112 5.12 0.68 10.01
CA ILE A 112 5.63 0.07 8.77
C ILE A 112 7.15 0.16 8.77
N ASP A 113 7.80 -0.97 8.54
CA ASP A 113 9.23 -1.02 8.23
C ASP A 113 9.43 -1.08 6.72
N TYR A 114 10.13 -0.10 6.17
CA TYR A 114 10.40 0.03 4.75
C TYR A 114 11.90 -0.01 4.50
N HIS A 115 12.32 -0.98 3.70
CA HIS A 115 13.73 -1.28 3.51
C HIS A 115 14.25 -0.68 2.20
N TYR A 116 15.35 0.05 2.30
CA TYR A 116 16.09 0.64 1.20
C TYR A 116 17.38 -0.14 0.90
N PRO A 117 17.84 -0.12 -0.37
CA PRO A 117 19.16 -0.61 -0.76
C PRO A 117 20.30 0.36 -0.41
N GLU A 118 20.01 1.52 0.19
CA GLU A 118 21.01 2.49 0.66
C GLU A 118 20.84 2.73 2.17
N THR A 119 21.90 3.18 2.85
CA THR A 119 21.90 3.41 4.29
C THR A 119 20.91 4.51 4.69
N ALA A 120 19.71 4.11 5.09
CA ALA A 120 18.74 4.96 5.78
C ALA A 120 18.40 4.32 7.14
N HIS A 121 18.47 5.10 8.22
CA HIS A 121 17.93 4.75 9.53
C HIS A 121 17.13 5.94 10.05
N LYS A 122 15.84 5.96 9.74
CA LYS A 122 14.94 7.06 10.13
C LYS A 122 13.64 6.51 10.69
N TRP A 123 13.26 7.05 11.84
CA TRP A 123 11.91 6.92 12.39
C TRP A 123 11.16 8.21 12.16
N ILE A 124 10.03 8.13 11.47
CA ILE A 124 9.25 9.30 11.09
C ILE A 124 7.77 8.97 11.26
N LYS A 125 7.08 9.80 12.05
CA LYS A 125 5.63 9.79 12.11
C LYS A 125 5.05 10.56 10.93
N GLY A 126 4.23 9.90 10.13
CA GLY A 126 3.53 10.52 9.00
C GLY A 126 2.50 11.56 9.44
N PRO A 127 2.07 12.44 8.52
CA PRO A 127 1.02 13.44 8.78
C PRO A 127 -0.32 12.79 9.20
N ASP A 128 -0.58 11.58 8.72
CA ASP A 128 -1.72 10.73 9.08
C ASP A 128 -1.56 10.00 10.43
N GLY A 129 -0.41 10.15 11.10
CA GLY A 129 -0.14 9.58 12.41
C GLY A 129 0.42 8.15 12.38
N ILE A 130 0.66 7.57 11.21
CA ILE A 130 1.30 6.25 11.09
C ILE A 130 2.80 6.39 11.36
N GLU A 131 3.37 5.45 12.12
CA GLU A 131 4.80 5.37 12.36
C GLU A 131 5.50 4.63 11.21
N PHE A 132 6.57 5.20 10.68
CA PHE A 132 7.40 4.60 9.63
C PHE A 132 8.84 4.48 10.09
N ARG A 133 9.40 3.29 9.90
CA ARG A 133 10.82 3.01 10.05
C ARG A 133 11.39 2.79 8.65
N PHE A 134 12.37 3.60 8.27
CA PHE A 134 13.12 3.44 7.03
C PHE A 134 14.49 2.89 7.37
N ASN A 135 14.77 1.68 6.89
CA ASN A 135 15.95 0.89 7.25
C ASN A 135 16.75 0.49 6.02
N TYR A 136 18.04 0.26 6.21
CA TYR A 136 18.89 -0.38 5.23
C TYR A 136 18.91 -1.90 5.41
N LEU A 137 18.69 -2.64 4.33
CA LEU A 137 19.06 -4.04 4.26
C LEU A 137 20.55 -4.09 3.94
N GLY A 138 21.40 -4.17 4.96
CA GLY A 138 22.80 -4.52 4.77
C GLY A 138 22.91 -5.76 3.89
N ALA A 139 23.62 -5.63 2.78
CA ALA A 139 24.11 -6.79 2.03
C ALA A 139 25.12 -7.57 2.89
#